data_AF-A0A9R1BU14-F1
#
_entry.id   AF-A0A9R1BU14-F1
#
_cell.length_a   1.000
_cell.length_b   1.000
_cell.length_c   1.000
_cell.angle_alpha   90.00
_cell.angle_beta   90.00
_cell.angle_gamma   90.00
#
_symmetry.space_group_name_H-M   'P 1'
#
loop_
_entity.id
_entity.type
_entity.pdbx_description
1 polymer ?
#
loop_
_entity_poly.entity_id
_entity_poly.type
_entity_poly.pdbx_seq_one_letter_code
_entity_poly.pdbx_strand_id
1 'polypeptide(L)'
;MYVKDFDDAVRQVVDLLYESDGTAEGKIKTFLLRGWFDGSARRVLGGCAVLRAIAKLLKSTTCDDSDMRKHFDRIIHVDCSLWKSSRTMQRTIAEELNLRHVMHIFDKEDEDDDFRGVDNSSRKVIPRIASLINKSLRDERFLMIFHNGGSEDIDLLESGIPLYGEGKLLCTYGGRFLEDKWKEFKLLHTYDIYIYPAAYYYTNIAPHIENVLHKEAAGVIGDTGMDGINTETVLDCFLYSLFLTTRLPENFTGVDYGWATHACNYWICDGILGEDKTWDIGNTLYHVIPMLGNSTYETRRLASYLDGQKKPYVGWYSVTSNKLRAEDISNVPGSASSYFLTFQGDDPAYVRNDLFQLASNNLRVLKLYNCSFTFASPPFQCCHNLRFLWLDHCANTGKKQSGGPSFLNLLVLDIRFTDYVFLPQMIELMTNLRELNTKGVSWKPASHAWKKLQKLQKLRLTESSDVVTVDSCSSVDMMNLELLDLSGNTHLEHYHPQEA
;
A
#
# COMPACT_ATOMS: atom_id res chain seq x y z
N MET A 1 20.23 19.08 -6.96
CA MET A 1 20.36 20.23 -6.04
C MET A 1 20.64 19.75 -4.63
N TYR A 2 21.49 20.48 -3.89
CA TYR A 2 21.74 20.19 -2.48
C TYR A 2 20.93 21.15 -1.60
N VAL A 3 20.14 20.60 -0.69
CA VAL A 3 19.15 21.35 0.09
C VAL A 3 19.39 21.17 1.59
N LYS A 4 19.15 22.22 2.37
CA LYS A 4 19.26 22.17 3.83
C LYS A 4 18.11 21.40 4.47
N ASP A 5 16.91 21.61 3.97
CA ASP A 5 15.67 21.01 4.48
C ASP A 5 14.57 21.00 3.39
N PHE A 6 13.36 20.62 3.79
CA PHE A 6 12.22 20.53 2.89
C PHE A 6 11.82 21.87 2.26
N ASP A 7 11.83 22.95 3.05
CA ASP A 7 11.39 24.26 2.57
C ASP A 7 12.46 24.89 1.67
N ASP A 8 13.74 24.64 1.96
CA ASP A 8 14.85 24.99 1.08
C ASP A 8 14.76 24.28 -0.28
N ALA A 9 14.35 23.00 -0.30
CA ALA A 9 14.10 22.29 -1.55
C ALA A 9 12.96 22.93 -2.37
N VAL A 10 11.87 23.30 -1.71
CA VAL A 10 10.74 24.01 -2.36
C VAL A 10 11.21 25.32 -2.98
N ARG A 11 11.99 26.13 -2.25
CA ARG A 11 12.52 27.41 -2.75
C ARG A 11 13.47 27.23 -3.92
N GLN A 12 14.47 26.34 -3.81
CA GLN A 12 15.45 26.13 -4.87
C GLN A 12 14.82 25.60 -6.17
N VAL A 13 13.77 24.77 -6.10
CA VAL A 13 13.04 24.34 -7.30
C VAL A 13 12.29 25.51 -7.93
N VAL A 14 11.69 26.39 -7.13
CA VAL A 14 11.02 27.60 -7.63
C VAL A 14 12.02 28.54 -8.30
N ASP A 15 13.17 28.80 -7.68
CA ASP A 15 14.21 29.66 -8.23
C ASP A 15 14.73 29.11 -9.58
N LEU A 16 14.94 27.79 -9.68
CA LEU A 16 15.32 27.11 -10.93
C LEU A 16 14.27 27.31 -12.05
N LEU A 17 12.98 27.32 -11.69
CA LEU A 17 11.91 27.59 -12.64
C LEU A 17 11.91 29.04 -13.14
N TYR A 18 12.45 30.00 -12.39
CA TYR A 18 12.58 31.41 -12.82
C TYR A 18 13.85 31.67 -13.64
N GLU A 19 14.99 31.10 -13.25
CA GLU A 19 16.28 31.35 -13.91
C GLU A 19 16.33 30.85 -15.36
N SER A 20 15.54 29.83 -15.68
CA SER A 20 15.50 29.20 -17.01
C SER A 20 14.89 30.07 -18.13
N ASP A 21 14.50 31.33 -17.84
CA ASP A 21 13.93 32.26 -18.82
C ASP A 21 14.97 33.00 -19.68
N GLY A 22 16.29 32.88 -19.43
CA GLY A 22 17.29 33.79 -20.01
C GLY A 22 18.60 33.23 -20.59
N THR A 23 18.92 31.93 -20.49
CA THR A 23 20.19 31.36 -20.98
C THR A 23 20.01 30.48 -22.22
N ALA A 24 21.09 30.08 -22.90
CA ALA A 24 21.06 29.15 -24.05
C ALA A 24 20.36 27.80 -23.78
N GLU A 25 20.04 27.52 -22.51
CA GLU A 25 19.20 26.45 -21.97
C GLU A 25 17.68 26.69 -22.12
N GLY A 26 17.25 27.82 -22.68
CA GLY A 26 15.84 28.25 -22.92
C GLY A 26 15.01 27.36 -23.87
N LYS A 27 15.40 26.10 -24.07
CA LYS A 27 14.58 25.04 -24.70
C LYS A 27 13.98 24.07 -23.70
N ILE A 28 14.47 24.03 -22.46
CA ILE A 28 13.97 23.09 -21.45
C ILE A 28 12.66 23.64 -20.89
N LYS A 29 11.55 23.04 -21.34
CA LYS A 29 10.20 23.37 -20.88
C LYS A 29 9.64 22.32 -19.93
N THR A 30 10.39 21.25 -19.66
CA THR A 30 9.94 20.15 -18.81
C THR A 30 10.97 19.83 -17.75
N PHE A 31 10.55 19.97 -16.50
CA PHE A 31 11.31 19.70 -15.29
C PHE A 31 10.70 18.47 -14.63
N LEU A 32 11.51 17.43 -14.49
CA LEU A 32 11.11 16.19 -13.86
C LEU A 32 11.69 16.14 -12.46
N LEU A 33 10.88 16.41 -11.44
CA LEU A 33 11.27 16.18 -10.06
C LEU A 33 11.28 14.68 -9.80
N ARG A 34 12.48 14.15 -9.59
CA ARG A 34 12.68 12.76 -9.17
C ARG A 34 12.35 12.62 -7.69
N GLY A 35 12.66 13.63 -6.87
CA GLY A 35 12.37 13.67 -5.43
C GLY A 35 13.63 13.60 -4.57
N TRP A 36 13.47 13.13 -3.32
CA TRP A 36 14.53 12.93 -2.32
C TRP A 36 15.16 11.55 -2.42
N PHE A 37 16.46 11.49 -2.75
CA PHE A 37 17.48 10.43 -2.53
C PHE A 37 18.51 10.36 -3.66
N ASP A 38 19.60 9.62 -3.39
CA ASP A 38 20.74 9.28 -4.25
C ASP A 38 20.37 9.11 -5.75
N GLY A 39 21.08 9.78 -6.67
CA GLY A 39 20.84 9.72 -8.11
C GLY A 39 21.13 8.36 -8.76
N SER A 40 21.65 7.39 -8.00
CA SER A 40 21.72 5.99 -8.41
C SER A 40 20.46 5.17 -8.09
N ALA A 41 19.55 5.71 -7.27
CA ALA A 41 18.36 5.04 -6.79
C ALA A 41 17.25 5.02 -7.84
N ARG A 42 16.70 3.84 -8.12
CA ARG A 42 15.50 3.69 -8.97
C ARG A 42 14.20 4.02 -8.23
N ARG A 43 14.27 4.38 -6.95
CA ARG A 43 13.11 4.74 -6.12
C ARG A 43 13.41 6.00 -5.34
N VAL A 44 12.48 6.94 -5.35
CA VAL A 44 12.71 8.28 -4.81
C VAL A 44 11.49 8.73 -4.00
N LEU A 45 11.70 9.49 -2.94
CA LEU A 45 10.67 9.87 -1.97
C LEU A 45 10.17 11.31 -2.18
N GLY A 46 8.93 11.58 -1.81
CA GLY A 46 8.50 12.94 -1.50
C GLY A 46 8.32 13.89 -2.68
N GLY A 47 8.36 13.40 -3.92
CA GLY A 47 8.18 14.24 -5.10
C GLY A 47 6.81 14.93 -5.10
N CYS A 48 5.75 14.18 -4.78
CA CYS A 48 4.40 14.73 -4.68
C CYS A 48 4.28 15.75 -3.54
N ALA A 49 4.90 15.49 -2.39
CA ALA A 49 4.92 16.43 -1.27
C ALA A 49 5.57 17.77 -1.67
N VAL A 50 6.73 17.73 -2.34
CA VAL A 50 7.43 18.94 -2.79
C VAL A 50 6.61 19.71 -3.82
N LEU A 51 6.05 19.04 -4.84
CA LEU A 51 5.21 19.70 -5.85
C LEU A 51 3.96 20.35 -5.22
N ARG A 52 3.33 19.71 -4.24
CA ARG A 52 2.18 20.28 -3.54
C ARG A 52 2.56 21.51 -2.74
N ALA A 53 3.72 21.47 -2.09
CA ALA A 53 4.24 22.63 -1.36
C ALA A 53 4.58 23.79 -2.30
N ILE A 54 5.16 23.52 -3.46
CA ILE A 54 5.39 24.51 -4.53
C ILE A 54 4.06 25.10 -5.02
N ALA A 55 3.10 24.25 -5.37
CA ALA A 55 1.78 24.71 -5.85
C ALA A 55 1.09 25.61 -4.81
N LYS A 56 1.14 25.21 -3.53
CA LYS A 56 0.62 26.03 -2.43
C LYS A 56 1.35 27.35 -2.31
N LEU A 57 2.69 27.34 -2.33
CA LEU A 57 3.51 28.55 -2.24
C LEU A 57 3.12 29.52 -3.35
N LEU A 58 3.19 29.09 -4.61
CA LEU A 58 2.97 29.94 -5.77
C LEU A 58 1.51 30.44 -5.90
N LYS A 59 0.52 29.66 -5.44
CA LYS A 59 -0.89 30.11 -5.38
C LYS A 59 -1.17 31.02 -4.18
N SER A 60 -0.41 30.91 -3.08
CA SER A 60 -0.62 31.68 -1.85
C SER A 60 0.06 33.05 -1.86
N THR A 61 1.13 33.22 -2.63
CA THR A 61 1.74 34.52 -2.88
C THR A 61 0.69 35.38 -3.56
N THR A 62 0.09 36.29 -2.78
CA THR A 62 -0.96 37.21 -3.22
C THR A 62 -0.59 37.81 -4.56
N CYS A 63 -1.58 37.91 -5.44
CA CYS A 63 -1.57 38.38 -6.82
C CYS A 63 -0.81 39.71 -7.13
N ASP A 64 -0.19 40.33 -6.14
CA ASP A 64 0.52 41.60 -6.17
C ASP A 64 2.06 41.46 -6.14
N ASP A 65 2.61 40.25 -5.95
CA ASP A 65 4.05 40.07 -6.07
C ASP A 65 4.46 40.14 -7.56
N SER A 66 5.03 41.30 -7.93
CA SER A 66 5.39 41.62 -9.30
C SER A 66 6.36 40.60 -9.91
N ASP A 67 7.12 39.88 -9.09
CA ASP A 67 8.10 38.90 -9.53
C ASP A 67 7.46 37.61 -10.05
N MET A 68 6.39 37.11 -9.43
CA MET A 68 5.65 35.93 -9.91
C MET A 68 5.06 36.13 -11.32
N ARG A 69 4.35 37.25 -11.52
CA ARG A 69 3.73 37.59 -12.81
C ARG A 69 4.76 37.91 -13.89
N LYS A 70 6.01 38.21 -13.53
CA LYS A 70 7.09 38.33 -14.51
C LYS A 70 7.42 37.00 -15.17
N HIS A 71 7.17 35.87 -14.50
CA HIS A 71 7.51 34.54 -15.01
C HIS A 71 6.31 33.76 -15.53
N PHE A 72 5.17 33.78 -14.82
CA PHE A 72 3.98 33.01 -15.21
C PHE A 72 2.69 33.85 -15.11
N ASP A 73 1.89 33.83 -16.17
CA ASP A 73 0.54 34.40 -16.23
C ASP A 73 -0.49 33.47 -15.58
N ARG A 74 -0.26 32.14 -15.65
CA ARG A 74 -1.14 31.13 -15.07
C ARG A 74 -0.39 30.00 -14.38
N ILE A 75 -0.98 29.49 -13.30
CA ILE A 75 -0.48 28.31 -12.58
C ILE A 75 -1.59 27.27 -12.54
N ILE A 76 -1.29 26.09 -13.07
CA ILE A 76 -2.23 24.97 -13.19
C ILE A 76 -1.68 23.85 -12.31
N HIS A 77 -2.37 23.51 -11.24
CA HIS A 77 -1.94 22.43 -10.35
C HIS A 77 -2.86 21.23 -10.50
N VAL A 78 -2.32 20.16 -11.09
CA VAL A 78 -3.07 18.95 -11.42
C VAL A 78 -2.50 17.79 -10.62
N ASP A 79 -3.21 17.42 -9.56
CA ASP A 79 -2.82 16.33 -8.69
C ASP A 79 -3.49 15.01 -9.10
N CYS A 80 -2.80 14.23 -9.92
CA CYS A 80 -3.24 12.88 -10.33
C CYS A 80 -2.33 11.80 -9.71
N SER A 81 -1.79 12.06 -8.52
CA SER A 81 -0.99 11.08 -7.76
C SER A 81 -1.78 9.82 -7.36
N LEU A 82 -3.11 9.90 -7.28
CA LEU A 82 -4.03 8.77 -7.24
C LEU A 82 -4.70 8.66 -8.61
N TRP A 83 -3.97 8.11 -9.58
CA TRP A 83 -4.44 8.03 -10.96
C TRP A 83 -5.77 7.29 -11.06
N LYS A 84 -6.75 7.93 -11.69
CA LYS A 84 -8.06 7.33 -11.99
C LYS A 84 -8.20 7.05 -13.48
N SER A 85 -8.12 8.10 -14.31
CA SER A 85 -8.23 7.99 -15.77
C SER A 85 -7.78 9.27 -16.47
N SER A 86 -7.50 9.19 -17.77
CA SER A 86 -7.17 10.37 -18.60
C SER A 86 -8.33 11.38 -18.62
N ARG A 87 -9.58 10.90 -18.57
CA ARG A 87 -10.78 11.72 -18.41
C ARG A 87 -10.76 12.53 -17.11
N THR A 88 -10.42 11.89 -15.98
CA THR A 88 -10.34 12.56 -14.68
C THR A 88 -9.28 13.65 -14.69
N MET A 89 -8.09 13.36 -15.23
CA MET A 89 -7.02 14.36 -15.37
C MET A 89 -7.46 15.55 -16.22
N GLN A 90 -8.12 15.32 -17.36
CA GLN A 90 -8.62 16.39 -18.21
C GLN A 90 -9.69 17.24 -17.50
N ARG A 91 -10.56 16.61 -16.69
CA ARG A 91 -11.55 17.32 -15.87
C ARG A 91 -10.85 18.25 -14.87
N THR A 92 -9.85 17.76 -14.14
CA THR A 92 -9.06 18.58 -13.19
C THR A 92 -8.35 19.75 -13.89
N ILE A 93 -7.77 19.55 -15.08
CA ILE A 93 -7.19 20.64 -15.88
C ILE A 93 -8.25 21.70 -16.20
N ALA A 94 -9.43 21.28 -16.65
CA ALA A 94 -10.51 22.20 -16.98
C ALA A 94 -11.03 22.98 -15.75
N GLU A 95 -11.07 22.36 -14.58
CA GLU A 95 -11.44 22.99 -13.31
C GLU A 95 -10.43 24.08 -12.90
N GLU A 96 -9.14 23.76 -12.94
CA GLU A 96 -8.05 24.69 -12.63
C GLU A 96 -8.01 25.89 -13.59
N LEU A 97 -8.42 25.69 -14.85
CA LEU A 97 -8.55 26.75 -15.84
C LEU A 97 -9.89 27.52 -15.76
N ASN A 98 -10.73 27.23 -14.76
CA ASN A 98 -12.06 27.81 -14.60
C ASN A 98 -12.98 27.63 -15.82
N LEU A 99 -12.84 26.54 -16.57
CA LEU A 99 -13.68 26.20 -17.72
C LEU A 99 -15.03 25.60 -17.29
N ARG A 100 -15.70 26.15 -16.26
CA ARG A 100 -16.91 25.58 -15.64
C ARG A 100 -18.04 25.29 -16.63
N HIS A 101 -18.11 26.06 -17.72
CA HIS A 101 -19.10 25.89 -18.78
C HIS A 101 -18.99 24.55 -19.53
N VAL A 102 -17.88 23.81 -19.42
CA VAL A 102 -17.70 22.51 -20.09
C VAL A 102 -17.99 21.30 -19.19
N MET A 103 -18.24 21.50 -17.88
CA MET A 103 -18.39 20.39 -16.92
C MET A 103 -19.55 19.46 -17.28
N HIS A 104 -20.67 20.03 -17.74
CA HIS A 104 -21.81 19.26 -18.24
C HIS A 104 -21.49 18.33 -19.42
N ILE A 105 -20.42 18.60 -20.18
CA ILE A 105 -19.98 17.73 -21.28
C ILE A 105 -19.29 16.49 -20.69
N PHE A 106 -18.47 16.67 -19.65
CA PHE A 106 -17.87 15.55 -18.94
C PHE A 106 -18.95 14.65 -18.32
N ASP A 107 -19.94 15.25 -17.66
CA ASP A 107 -21.02 14.51 -16.97
C ASP A 107 -21.83 13.68 -17.96
N LYS A 108 -22.21 14.28 -19.10
CA LYS A 108 -22.94 13.58 -20.15
C LYS A 108 -22.14 12.41 -20.75
N GLU A 109 -20.86 12.61 -21.04
CA GLU A 109 -20.04 11.56 -21.63
C GLU A 109 -19.74 10.43 -20.61
N ASP A 110 -19.61 10.78 -19.33
CA ASP A 110 -19.44 9.80 -18.25
C ASP A 110 -20.72 8.96 -18.06
N GLU A 111 -21.91 9.58 -18.14
CA GLU A 111 -23.20 8.87 -18.16
C GLU A 111 -23.30 7.93 -19.37
N ASP A 112 -22.97 8.41 -20.58
CA ASP A 112 -22.99 7.60 -21.81
C ASP A 112 -22.02 6.40 -21.71
N ASP A 113 -20.85 6.59 -21.08
CA ASP A 113 -19.87 5.53 -20.82
C ASP A 113 -20.38 4.53 -19.75
N ASP A 114 -21.08 4.99 -18.71
CA ASP A 114 -21.76 4.14 -17.72
C ASP A 114 -22.80 3.25 -18.40
N PHE A 115 -23.64 3.81 -19.28
CA PHE A 115 -24.62 3.03 -20.07
C PHE A 115 -23.97 1.97 -20.96
N ARG A 116 -22.73 2.21 -21.41
CA ARG A 116 -21.95 1.28 -22.24
C ARG A 116 -21.12 0.29 -21.42
N GLY A 117 -21.11 0.43 -20.10
CA GLY A 117 -20.29 -0.39 -19.21
C GLY A 117 -18.79 -0.14 -19.36
N VAL A 118 -18.39 1.08 -19.75
CA VAL A 118 -16.98 1.47 -19.85
C VAL A 118 -16.44 1.74 -18.46
N ASP A 119 -15.46 0.94 -18.04
CA ASP A 119 -14.80 1.13 -16.75
C ASP A 119 -14.18 2.52 -16.63
N ASN A 120 -14.27 3.12 -15.44
CA ASN A 120 -13.81 4.47 -15.19
C ASN A 120 -12.32 4.64 -15.54
N SER A 121 -11.48 3.64 -15.29
CA SER A 121 -10.04 3.69 -15.60
C SER A 121 -9.73 3.78 -17.09
N SER A 122 -10.65 3.28 -17.93
CA SER A 122 -10.50 3.24 -19.38
C SER A 122 -11.03 4.51 -20.08
N ARG A 123 -11.62 5.46 -19.34
CA ARG A 123 -12.21 6.67 -19.91
C ARG A 123 -11.14 7.61 -20.46
N LYS A 124 -11.27 7.93 -21.76
CA LYS A 124 -10.32 8.75 -22.51
C LYS A 124 -10.67 10.23 -22.49
N VAL A 125 -9.71 11.08 -22.86
CA VAL A 125 -9.93 12.53 -23.01
C VAL A 125 -11.01 12.85 -24.04
N ILE A 126 -11.71 13.97 -23.85
CA ILE A 126 -12.72 14.50 -24.77
C ILE A 126 -12.02 15.47 -25.74
N PRO A 127 -11.95 15.19 -27.06
CA PRO A 127 -11.21 16.02 -28.02
C PRO A 127 -11.69 17.47 -28.08
N ARG A 128 -13.00 17.71 -27.94
CA ARG A 128 -13.58 19.06 -27.93
C ARG A 128 -13.08 19.88 -26.74
N ILE A 129 -12.94 19.26 -25.57
CA ILE A 129 -12.44 19.92 -24.37
C ILE A 129 -10.94 20.17 -24.48
N ALA A 130 -10.18 19.21 -25.04
CA ALA A 130 -8.77 19.39 -25.33
C ALA A 130 -8.51 20.62 -26.21
N SER A 131 -9.35 20.85 -27.24
CA SER A 131 -9.27 22.06 -28.07
C SER A 131 -9.49 23.35 -27.28
N LEU A 132 -10.43 23.36 -26.32
CA LEU A 132 -10.71 24.52 -25.46
C LEU A 132 -9.58 24.79 -24.47
N ILE A 133 -9.04 23.73 -23.84
CA ILE A 133 -7.85 23.81 -22.97
C ILE A 133 -6.68 24.41 -23.76
N ASN A 134 -6.43 23.89 -24.97
CA ASN A 134 -5.35 24.38 -25.81
C ASN A 134 -5.51 25.85 -26.15
N LYS A 135 -6.72 26.28 -26.56
CA LYS A 135 -7.03 27.68 -26.86
C LYS A 135 -6.83 28.58 -25.65
N SER A 136 -7.08 28.08 -24.44
CA SER A 136 -6.91 28.84 -23.20
C SER A 136 -5.45 29.03 -22.77
N LEU A 137 -4.52 28.25 -23.31
CA LEU A 137 -3.13 28.21 -22.85
C LEU A 137 -2.10 28.56 -23.92
N ARG A 138 -2.49 28.50 -25.20
CA ARG A 138 -1.56 28.60 -26.34
C ARG A 138 -0.72 29.88 -26.33
N ASP A 139 -1.33 30.99 -25.93
CA ASP A 139 -0.73 32.33 -25.99
C ASP A 139 -0.41 32.89 -24.58
N GLU A 140 -0.33 32.03 -23.58
CA GLU A 140 -0.12 32.40 -22.17
C GLU A 140 1.17 31.76 -21.63
N ARG A 141 1.88 32.46 -20.75
CA ARG A 141 2.99 31.86 -20.00
C ARG A 141 2.39 31.12 -18.81
N PHE A 142 2.40 29.79 -18.86
CA PHE A 142 1.83 29.00 -17.78
C PHE A 142 2.86 28.06 -17.15
N LEU A 143 2.71 27.80 -15.86
CA LEU A 143 3.36 26.68 -15.18
C LEU A 143 2.31 25.62 -14.88
N MET A 144 2.48 24.43 -15.47
CA MET A 144 1.73 23.25 -15.08
C MET A 144 2.54 22.45 -14.06
N ILE A 145 1.96 22.26 -12.86
CA ILE A 145 2.49 21.41 -11.80
C ILE A 145 1.68 20.12 -11.84
N PHE A 146 2.32 19.01 -12.23
CA PHE A 146 1.64 17.76 -12.50
C PHE A 146 2.15 16.61 -11.65
N HIS A 147 1.25 15.99 -10.89
CA HIS A 147 1.54 14.78 -10.13
C HIS A 147 1.01 13.59 -10.90
N ASN A 148 1.89 12.70 -11.37
CA ASN A 148 1.46 11.48 -12.04
C ASN A 148 1.68 10.24 -11.15
N GLY A 149 0.58 9.64 -10.69
CA GLY A 149 0.59 8.32 -10.06
C GLY A 149 0.22 7.17 -10.99
N GLY A 150 0.02 7.44 -12.28
CA GLY A 150 -0.31 6.43 -13.27
C GLY A 150 0.92 5.70 -13.78
N SER A 151 0.74 4.43 -14.12
CA SER A 151 1.78 3.60 -14.77
C SER A 151 1.76 3.69 -16.30
N GLU A 152 0.85 4.47 -16.87
CA GLU A 152 0.67 4.69 -18.31
C GLU A 152 1.42 5.93 -18.79
N ASP A 153 1.88 5.89 -20.04
CA ASP A 153 2.48 7.06 -20.70
C ASP A 153 1.34 8.05 -21.01
N ILE A 154 1.36 9.19 -20.33
CA ILE A 154 0.33 10.23 -20.51
C ILE A 154 0.77 11.18 -21.62
N ASP A 155 -0.05 11.26 -22.68
CA ASP A 155 0.07 12.33 -23.67
C ASP A 155 -0.72 13.57 -23.23
N LEU A 156 0.00 14.54 -22.65
CA LEU A 156 -0.57 15.81 -22.26
C LEU A 156 -1.03 16.65 -23.47
N LEU A 157 -0.51 16.39 -24.68
CA LEU A 157 -0.97 17.05 -25.92
C LEU A 157 -2.40 16.60 -26.26
N GLU A 158 -2.70 15.30 -26.12
CA GLU A 158 -4.08 14.78 -26.31
C GLU A 158 -5.05 15.43 -25.32
N SER A 159 -4.57 15.80 -24.14
CA SER A 159 -5.35 16.50 -23.12
C SER A 159 -5.55 17.99 -23.42
N GLY A 160 -4.86 18.51 -24.43
CA GLY A 160 -4.94 19.91 -24.88
C GLY A 160 -3.79 20.80 -24.42
N ILE A 161 -2.82 20.30 -23.65
CA ILE A 161 -1.73 21.13 -23.11
C ILE A 161 -0.74 21.50 -24.23
N PRO A 162 -0.49 22.78 -24.51
CA PRO A 162 0.45 23.19 -25.56
C PRO A 162 1.90 23.18 -25.05
N LEU A 163 2.50 21.99 -24.92
CA LEU A 163 3.87 21.80 -24.39
C LEU A 163 5.00 22.50 -25.17
N TYR A 164 4.72 23.01 -26.37
CA TYR A 164 5.70 23.71 -27.21
C TYR A 164 5.55 25.24 -27.24
N GLY A 165 4.56 25.81 -26.53
CA GLY A 165 4.33 27.26 -26.35
C GLY A 165 5.20 27.87 -25.22
N GLU A 166 4.82 29.01 -24.65
CA GLU A 166 5.58 29.65 -23.55
C GLU A 166 5.37 28.99 -22.17
N GLY A 167 4.77 27.80 -22.14
CA GLY A 167 4.51 27.05 -20.91
C GLY A 167 5.70 26.23 -20.42
N LYS A 168 5.77 26.04 -19.10
CA LYS A 168 6.65 25.10 -18.41
C LYS A 168 5.83 24.00 -17.72
N LEU A 169 6.40 22.80 -17.68
CA LEU A 169 5.87 21.64 -16.98
C LEU A 169 6.83 21.25 -15.86
N LEU A 170 6.38 21.33 -14.61
CA LEU A 170 7.02 20.69 -13.47
C LEU A 170 6.22 19.43 -13.15
N CYS A 171 6.85 18.26 -13.21
CA CYS A 171 6.16 17.00 -12.96
C CYS A 171 6.93 16.04 -12.06
N THR A 172 6.22 15.17 -11.37
CA THR A 172 6.77 14.00 -10.67
C THR A 172 6.02 12.76 -11.13
N TYR A 173 6.74 11.64 -11.24
CA TYR A 173 6.17 10.32 -11.47
C TYR A 173 6.49 9.43 -10.28
N GLY A 174 5.71 8.37 -10.07
CA GLY A 174 5.99 7.41 -9.01
C GLY A 174 5.07 7.51 -7.79
N GLY A 175 3.82 7.91 -7.99
CA GLY A 175 2.76 7.71 -7.00
C GLY A 175 3.07 8.32 -5.64
N ARG A 176 2.61 7.65 -4.57
CA ARG A 176 2.81 8.07 -3.18
C ARG A 176 3.97 7.33 -2.54
N PHE A 177 4.64 8.00 -1.61
CA PHE A 177 5.76 7.47 -0.83
C PHE A 177 6.93 6.98 -1.68
N LEU A 178 6.89 5.74 -2.19
CA LEU A 178 8.02 5.05 -2.84
C LEU A 178 7.54 4.03 -3.90
N GLU A 179 7.56 4.39 -5.19
CA GLU A 179 7.13 3.48 -6.28
C GLU A 179 8.31 2.77 -6.97
N ASP A 180 8.02 1.58 -7.54
CA ASP A 180 9.00 0.57 -7.96
C ASP A 180 9.48 0.69 -9.41
N LYS A 181 8.80 1.47 -10.27
CA LYS A 181 9.14 1.51 -11.70
C LYS A 181 8.92 2.88 -12.32
N TRP A 182 10.03 3.55 -12.63
CA TRP A 182 10.03 4.59 -13.66
C TRP A 182 9.92 3.89 -15.02
N LYS A 183 8.83 4.10 -15.75
CA LYS A 183 8.91 3.99 -17.21
C LYS A 183 9.64 5.24 -17.70
N GLU A 184 10.68 5.07 -18.52
CA GLU A 184 11.37 6.19 -19.14
C GLU A 184 10.38 6.96 -20.02
N PHE A 185 9.97 8.13 -19.55
CA PHE A 185 9.08 8.99 -20.30
C PHE A 185 9.80 9.54 -21.53
N LYS A 186 9.19 9.39 -22.70
CA LYS A 186 9.65 9.98 -23.97
C LYS A 186 9.22 11.45 -24.08
N LEU A 187 9.41 12.25 -23.04
CA LEU A 187 9.35 13.70 -23.18
C LEU A 187 10.70 14.17 -23.70
N LEU A 188 10.72 14.73 -24.92
CA LEU A 188 11.91 15.32 -25.51
C LEU A 188 12.37 16.50 -24.64
N HIS A 189 13.65 16.51 -24.23
CA HIS A 189 14.32 17.63 -23.52
C HIS A 189 13.84 17.87 -22.07
N THR A 190 13.78 16.80 -21.26
CA THR A 190 13.52 16.89 -19.82
C THR A 190 14.77 17.25 -19.02
N TYR A 191 14.61 18.08 -17.98
CA TYR A 191 15.63 18.32 -16.97
C TYR A 191 15.26 17.60 -15.68
N ASP A 192 16.06 16.60 -15.30
CA ASP A 192 15.86 15.84 -14.07
C ASP A 192 16.34 16.61 -12.84
N ILE A 193 15.44 16.80 -11.88
CA ILE A 193 15.72 17.43 -10.59
C ILE A 193 15.80 16.33 -9.52
N TYR A 194 17.01 16.15 -8.99
CA TYR A 194 17.27 15.29 -7.83
C TYR A 194 17.53 16.16 -6.59
N ILE A 195 16.86 15.86 -5.48
CA ILE A 195 17.03 16.57 -4.20
C ILE A 195 17.96 15.75 -3.30
N TYR A 196 19.09 16.36 -2.94
CA TYR A 196 20.07 15.79 -2.02
C TYR A 196 20.12 16.61 -0.74
N PRO A 197 19.92 16.01 0.45
CA PRO A 197 20.14 16.74 1.69
C PRO A 197 21.62 17.09 1.85
N ALA A 198 21.96 18.36 2.06
CA ALA A 198 23.33 18.83 2.27
C ALA A 198 24.01 18.15 3.49
N ALA A 199 23.18 17.70 4.44
CA ALA A 199 23.50 16.88 5.61
C ALA A 199 24.11 15.49 5.31
N TYR A 200 24.12 15.05 4.03
CA TYR A 200 24.45 13.69 3.60
C TYR A 200 25.79 13.14 4.12
N TYR A 201 26.75 14.01 4.47
CA TYR A 201 28.09 13.60 4.88
C TYR A 201 28.37 13.77 6.39
N TYR A 202 27.54 14.47 7.17
CA TYR A 202 27.91 14.87 8.55
C TYR A 202 26.81 14.78 9.62
N THR A 203 25.54 14.51 9.29
CA THR A 203 24.43 14.49 10.27
C THR A 203 23.41 13.38 10.02
N ASN A 204 22.64 13.01 11.07
CA ASN A 204 21.53 12.06 10.97
C ASN A 204 20.47 12.57 9.96
N ILE A 205 20.27 11.84 8.85
CA ILE A 205 19.31 12.18 7.78
C ILE A 205 17.86 11.83 8.13
N ALA A 206 17.64 10.98 9.14
CA ALA A 206 16.32 10.46 9.49
C ALA A 206 15.25 11.55 9.71
N PRO A 207 15.52 12.68 10.41
CA PRO A 207 14.51 13.73 10.62
C PRO A 207 14.05 14.40 9.32
N HIS A 208 14.94 14.52 8.33
CA HIS A 208 14.58 15.07 7.01
C HIS A 208 13.68 14.11 6.24
N ILE A 209 14.01 12.81 6.26
CA ILE A 209 13.20 11.76 5.65
C ILE A 209 11.83 11.70 6.32
N GLU A 210 11.79 11.72 7.65
CA GLU A 210 10.56 11.71 8.43
C GLU A 210 9.66 12.91 8.08
N ASN A 211 10.21 14.12 8.02
CA ASN A 211 9.45 15.29 7.60
C ASN A 211 8.86 15.11 6.20
N VAL A 212 9.64 14.61 5.23
CA VAL A 212 9.15 14.32 3.87
C VAL A 212 8.00 13.30 3.90
N LEU A 213 8.14 12.22 4.65
CA LEU A 213 7.11 11.19 4.80
C LEU A 213 5.84 11.74 5.47
N HIS A 214 5.97 12.64 6.45
CA HIS A 214 4.82 13.34 7.06
C HIS A 214 4.07 14.22 6.06
N LYS A 215 4.79 14.92 5.17
CA LYS A 215 4.17 15.73 4.12
C LYS A 215 3.44 14.86 3.10
N GLU A 216 3.96 13.69 2.76
CA GLU A 216 3.24 12.71 1.92
C GLU A 216 2.00 12.16 2.63
N ALA A 217 2.11 11.77 3.90
CA ALA A 217 0.98 11.31 4.71
C ALA A 217 -0.13 12.36 4.81
N ALA A 218 0.22 13.65 4.97
CA ALA A 218 -0.74 14.73 4.96
C ALA A 218 -1.45 14.86 3.59
N GLY A 219 -0.74 14.62 2.50
CA GLY A 219 -1.31 14.54 1.15
C GLY A 219 -2.35 13.43 1.03
N VAL A 220 -2.00 12.22 1.49
CA VAL A 220 -2.91 11.06 1.47
C VAL A 220 -4.21 11.34 2.20
N ILE A 221 -4.14 11.93 3.39
CA ILE A 221 -5.35 12.28 4.17
C ILE A 221 -6.20 13.31 3.42
N GLY A 222 -5.55 14.35 2.86
CA GLY A 222 -6.24 15.40 2.11
C GLY A 222 -7.01 14.88 0.89
N ASP A 223 -6.43 13.96 0.13
CA ASP A 223 -7.05 13.48 -1.13
C ASP A 223 -8.14 12.43 -0.90
N THR A 224 -7.99 11.62 0.16
CA THR A 224 -8.90 10.53 0.46
C THR A 224 -10.09 10.97 1.30
N GLY A 225 -9.99 12.12 1.98
CA GLY A 225 -11.04 12.62 2.86
C GLY A 225 -11.30 11.71 4.06
N MET A 226 -10.32 10.90 4.45
CA MET A 226 -10.47 9.98 5.58
C MET A 226 -10.52 10.73 6.91
N ASP A 227 -11.69 10.70 7.55
CA ASP A 227 -11.88 11.22 8.90
C ASP A 227 -11.35 10.24 9.97
N GLY A 228 -10.84 10.78 11.09
CA GLY A 228 -10.44 9.97 12.24
C GLY A 228 -9.05 9.31 12.14
N ILE A 229 -8.26 9.61 11.09
CA ILE A 229 -6.85 9.23 11.00
C ILE A 229 -5.95 10.48 11.01
N ASN A 230 -4.72 10.31 11.48
CA ASN A 230 -3.71 11.35 11.48
C ASN A 230 -2.49 10.91 10.64
N THR A 231 -1.56 11.83 10.42
CA THR A 231 -0.37 11.57 9.61
C THR A 231 0.53 10.49 10.19
N GLU A 232 0.59 10.35 11.52
CA GLU A 232 1.32 9.26 12.19
C GLU A 232 0.74 7.89 11.85
N THR A 233 -0.59 7.74 11.88
CA THR A 233 -1.26 6.47 11.53
C THR A 233 -0.92 6.05 10.09
N VAL A 234 -1.01 6.98 9.13
CA VAL A 234 -0.67 6.69 7.72
C VAL A 234 0.82 6.33 7.58
N LEU A 235 1.68 7.05 8.29
CA LEU A 235 3.11 6.78 8.31
C LEU A 235 3.40 5.39 8.89
N ASP A 236 2.81 5.03 10.03
CA ASP A 236 2.98 3.72 10.65
C ASP A 236 2.52 2.58 9.72
N CYS A 237 1.41 2.76 8.98
CA CYS A 237 0.99 1.81 7.95
C CYS A 237 2.05 1.66 6.83
N PHE A 238 2.60 2.77 6.33
CA PHE A 238 3.68 2.75 5.34
C PHE A 238 4.95 2.07 5.90
N LEU A 239 5.33 2.39 7.14
CA LEU A 239 6.50 1.82 7.80
C LEU A 239 6.35 0.31 8.04
N TYR A 240 5.15 -0.17 8.36
CA TYR A 240 4.86 -1.60 8.46
C TYR A 240 5.08 -2.30 7.11
N SER A 241 4.61 -1.67 6.03
CA SER A 241 4.81 -2.16 4.65
C SER A 241 6.29 -2.24 4.30
N LEU A 242 7.05 -1.18 4.61
CA LEU A 242 8.49 -1.11 4.40
C LEU A 242 9.23 -2.16 5.24
N PHE A 243 8.83 -2.35 6.50
CA PHE A 243 9.38 -3.38 7.39
C PHE A 243 9.22 -4.77 6.78
N LEU A 244 8.00 -5.18 6.39
CA LEU A 244 7.78 -6.49 5.79
C LEU A 244 8.61 -6.68 4.51
N THR A 245 8.61 -5.68 3.63
CA THR A 245 9.33 -5.73 2.35
C THR A 245 10.83 -5.91 2.54
N THR A 246 11.43 -5.13 3.45
CA THR A 246 12.89 -5.14 3.66
C THR A 246 13.39 -6.36 4.40
N ARG A 247 12.54 -7.02 5.18
CA ARG A 247 12.85 -8.25 5.90
C ARG A 247 12.55 -9.52 5.10
N LEU A 248 12.07 -9.40 3.85
CA LEU A 248 12.03 -10.51 2.90
C LEU A 248 13.46 -10.97 2.56
N PRO A 249 13.78 -12.26 2.62
CA PRO A 249 15.09 -12.76 2.22
C PRO A 249 15.30 -12.58 0.71
N GLU A 250 16.51 -12.19 0.29
CA GLU A 250 16.88 -12.15 -1.12
C GLU A 250 16.71 -13.57 -1.73
N ASN A 251 16.01 -13.66 -2.87
CA ASN A 251 15.72 -14.90 -3.60
C ASN A 251 14.71 -15.88 -2.96
N PHE A 252 13.93 -15.45 -1.96
CA PHE A 252 12.91 -16.32 -1.38
C PHE A 252 11.62 -16.34 -2.23
N THR A 253 11.33 -17.49 -2.84
CA THR A 253 10.14 -17.71 -3.67
C THR A 253 8.94 -18.27 -2.90
N GLY A 254 9.14 -18.64 -1.62
CA GLY A 254 8.18 -19.45 -0.87
C GLY A 254 7.16 -18.69 -0.02
N VAL A 255 7.39 -17.41 0.30
CA VAL A 255 6.53 -16.68 1.26
C VAL A 255 6.42 -15.21 0.87
N ASP A 256 5.36 -14.87 0.14
CA ASP A 256 4.79 -13.53 0.20
C ASP A 256 4.24 -13.36 1.64
N TYR A 257 4.37 -12.17 2.24
CA TYR A 257 3.58 -11.81 3.44
C TYR A 257 2.08 -11.71 3.12
N GLY A 258 1.66 -12.21 1.97
CA GLY A 258 0.30 -12.17 1.46
C GLY A 258 -0.15 -10.73 1.41
N TRP A 259 0.73 -9.80 1.00
CA TRP A 259 0.47 -8.37 1.16
C TRP A 259 -0.85 -7.97 0.50
N ALA A 260 -1.10 -8.49 -0.70
CA ALA A 260 -2.34 -8.29 -1.44
C ALA A 260 -3.60 -8.77 -0.71
N THR A 261 -3.45 -9.73 0.20
CA THR A 261 -4.55 -10.28 1.03
C THR A 261 -4.61 -9.62 2.41
N HIS A 262 -3.46 -9.29 3.00
CA HIS A 262 -3.34 -9.04 4.43
C HIS A 262 -2.79 -7.67 4.84
N ALA A 263 -2.46 -6.75 3.93
CA ALA A 263 -1.98 -5.41 4.30
C ALA A 263 -2.86 -4.72 5.36
N CYS A 264 -4.16 -4.61 5.08
CA CYS A 264 -5.14 -4.06 6.02
C CYS A 264 -5.26 -4.90 7.31
N ASN A 265 -5.25 -6.23 7.17
CA ASN A 265 -5.30 -7.17 8.30
C ASN A 265 -4.14 -6.90 9.28
N TYR A 266 -2.93 -6.68 8.78
CA TYR A 266 -1.76 -6.41 9.61
C TYR A 266 -1.90 -5.09 10.40
N TRP A 267 -2.32 -4.01 9.75
CA TRP A 267 -2.45 -2.71 10.40
C TRP A 267 -3.54 -2.71 11.49
N ILE A 268 -4.64 -3.41 11.26
CA ILE A 268 -5.74 -3.53 12.23
C ILE A 268 -5.33 -4.45 13.39
N CYS A 269 -4.76 -5.61 13.08
CA CYS A 269 -4.41 -6.59 14.11
C CYS A 269 -3.23 -6.11 14.96
N ASP A 270 -2.21 -5.45 14.39
CA ASP A 270 -1.13 -4.83 15.16
C ASP A 270 -1.66 -3.69 16.05
N GLY A 271 -2.75 -3.04 15.63
CA GLY A 271 -3.43 -1.97 16.36
C GLY A 271 -3.04 -0.56 15.91
N ILE A 272 -2.44 -0.41 14.73
CA ILE A 272 -2.10 0.87 14.10
C ILE A 272 -3.37 1.66 13.78
N LEU A 273 -4.36 1.00 13.17
CA LEU A 273 -5.63 1.61 12.82
C LEU A 273 -6.61 1.66 14.01
N GLY A 274 -6.39 0.89 15.07
CA GLY A 274 -7.33 0.77 16.19
C GLY A 274 -8.57 -0.08 15.85
N GLU A 275 -9.30 -0.55 16.87
CA GLU A 275 -10.43 -1.49 16.71
C GLU A 275 -11.72 -0.83 16.20
N ASP A 276 -11.91 0.47 16.50
CA ASP A 276 -13.11 1.23 16.13
C ASP A 276 -13.05 1.77 14.70
N LYS A 277 -11.87 1.77 14.06
CA LYS A 277 -11.70 2.26 12.69
C LYS A 277 -12.04 1.15 11.70
N THR A 278 -12.81 1.51 10.67
CA THR A 278 -13.38 0.52 9.75
C THR A 278 -12.33 -0.06 8.80
N TRP A 279 -12.58 -1.29 8.37
CA TRP A 279 -11.82 -1.98 7.33
C TRP A 279 -11.71 -1.15 6.03
N ASP A 280 -12.66 -0.24 5.81
CA ASP A 280 -12.71 0.69 4.69
C ASP A 280 -11.53 1.66 4.69
N ILE A 281 -11.12 2.17 5.87
CA ILE A 281 -9.94 3.02 6.00
C ILE A 281 -8.70 2.21 5.62
N GLY A 282 -8.58 0.98 6.13
CA GLY A 282 -7.46 0.11 5.79
C GLY A 282 -7.43 -0.30 4.32
N ASN A 283 -8.58 -0.56 3.70
CA ASN A 283 -8.70 -0.82 2.26
C ASN A 283 -8.30 0.41 1.44
N THR A 284 -8.76 1.60 1.83
CA THR A 284 -8.40 2.87 1.17
C THR A 284 -6.89 3.10 1.25
N LEU A 285 -6.31 2.92 2.44
CA LEU A 285 -4.86 3.03 2.63
C LEU A 285 -4.09 1.99 1.83
N TYR A 286 -4.59 0.76 1.69
CA TYR A 286 -3.96 -0.27 0.87
C TYR A 286 -3.83 0.14 -0.60
N HIS A 287 -4.81 0.87 -1.14
CA HIS A 287 -4.76 1.36 -2.52
C HIS A 287 -3.87 2.59 -2.71
N VAL A 288 -3.56 3.32 -1.63
CA VAL A 288 -2.78 4.57 -1.67
C VAL A 288 -1.33 4.38 -1.25
N ILE A 289 -1.07 3.49 -0.29
CA ILE A 289 0.27 3.12 0.14
C ILE A 289 0.82 2.15 -0.89
N PRO A 290 1.98 2.45 -1.52
CA PRO A 290 2.50 1.65 -2.61
C PRO A 290 2.79 0.23 -2.12
N MET A 291 2.44 -0.76 -2.96
CA MET A 291 2.99 -2.10 -2.80
C MET A 291 4.48 -2.04 -3.12
N LEU A 292 5.29 -2.08 -2.06
CA LEU A 292 6.73 -2.20 -2.18
C LEU A 292 6.99 -3.66 -2.54
N GLY A 293 7.25 -3.98 -3.81
CA GLY A 293 7.38 -5.35 -4.29
C GLY A 293 8.51 -6.14 -3.61
N ASN A 294 9.62 -6.36 -4.31
CA ASN A 294 10.78 -7.03 -3.70
C ASN A 294 11.64 -6.03 -2.92
N SER A 295 12.36 -6.53 -1.91
CA SER A 295 13.40 -5.77 -1.22
C SER A 295 14.45 -5.29 -2.23
N THR A 296 14.64 -3.99 -2.32
CA THR A 296 15.67 -3.33 -3.12
C THR A 296 16.74 -2.73 -2.22
N TYR A 297 17.87 -2.32 -2.81
CA TYR A 297 18.91 -1.58 -2.08
C TYR A 297 18.32 -0.30 -1.45
N GLU A 298 17.47 0.39 -2.20
CA GLU A 298 16.79 1.62 -1.84
C GLU A 298 15.85 1.43 -0.65
N THR A 299 14.98 0.41 -0.68
CA THR A 299 14.07 0.12 0.44
C THR A 299 14.85 -0.24 1.71
N ARG A 300 15.92 -1.04 1.59
CA ARG A 300 16.77 -1.41 2.74
C ARG A 300 17.49 -0.21 3.33
N ARG A 301 18.00 0.67 2.47
CA ARG A 301 18.68 1.88 2.88
C ARG A 301 17.71 2.84 3.59
N LEU A 302 16.51 3.03 3.04
CA LEU A 302 15.45 3.79 3.71
C LEU A 302 15.10 3.21 5.09
N ALA A 303 14.88 1.90 5.17
CA ALA A 303 14.59 1.24 6.43
C ALA A 303 15.74 1.41 7.43
N SER A 304 17.01 1.35 7.00
CA SER A 304 18.17 1.52 7.89
C SER A 304 18.26 2.91 8.52
N TYR A 305 17.78 3.95 7.84
CA TYR A 305 17.72 5.30 8.42
C TYR A 305 16.61 5.45 9.45
N LEU A 306 15.55 4.67 9.31
CA LEU A 306 14.36 4.71 10.18
C LEU A 306 14.46 3.69 11.33
N ASP A 307 15.35 2.70 11.22
CA ASP A 307 15.56 1.65 12.21
C ASP A 307 15.99 2.25 13.57
N GLY A 308 15.32 1.83 14.64
CA GLY A 308 15.61 2.29 16.01
C GLY A 308 15.16 3.71 16.38
N GLN A 309 14.59 4.52 15.46
CA GLN A 309 14.14 5.89 15.79
C GLN A 309 12.64 6.00 16.11
N LYS A 310 11.80 5.06 15.64
CA LYS A 310 10.34 5.06 15.87
C LYS A 310 9.90 3.94 16.81
N LYS A 311 9.01 4.27 17.76
CA LYS A 311 8.33 3.32 18.67
C LYS A 311 7.73 2.08 17.96
N PRO A 312 7.05 2.21 16.79
CA PRO A 312 6.49 1.06 16.08
C PRO A 312 7.53 0.00 15.67
N TYR A 313 8.72 0.40 15.20
CA TYR A 313 9.79 -0.55 14.84
C TYR A 313 10.29 -1.37 16.04
N VAL A 314 10.10 -0.88 17.27
CA VAL A 314 10.48 -1.60 18.48
C VAL A 314 9.54 -2.80 18.75
N GLY A 315 8.33 -2.80 18.17
CA GLY A 315 7.34 -3.86 18.34
C GLY A 315 7.31 -4.91 17.24
N TRP A 316 7.97 -4.67 16.10
CA TRP A 316 7.88 -5.55 14.93
C TRP A 316 9.18 -6.34 14.72
N TYR A 317 9.06 -7.66 14.69
CA TYR A 317 10.21 -8.55 14.60
C TYR A 317 10.03 -9.56 13.48
N SER A 318 11.07 -9.72 12.67
CA SER A 318 11.12 -10.72 11.61
C SER A 318 12.43 -11.48 11.71
N VAL A 319 12.33 -12.80 11.90
CA VAL A 319 13.47 -13.70 12.01
C VAL A 319 13.37 -14.72 10.87
N THR A 320 14.38 -14.71 10.02
CA THR A 320 14.54 -15.72 8.96
C THR A 320 15.82 -16.48 9.22
N SER A 321 15.72 -17.81 9.31
CA SER A 321 16.86 -18.69 9.57
C SER A 321 17.00 -19.75 8.49
N ASN A 322 18.22 -19.99 8.02
CA ASN A 322 18.56 -21.04 7.06
C ASN A 322 19.38 -22.20 7.67
N LYS A 323 19.81 -22.07 8.93
CA LYS A 323 20.85 -22.93 9.52
C LYS A 323 20.69 -23.20 11.02
N LEU A 324 19.71 -22.60 11.69
CA LEU A 324 19.59 -22.71 13.15
C LEU A 324 18.77 -23.93 13.53
N ARG A 325 19.26 -24.67 14.53
CA ARG A 325 18.38 -25.51 15.33
C ARG A 325 17.46 -24.56 16.11
N ALA A 326 16.23 -24.98 16.35
CA ALA A 326 15.23 -24.33 17.22
C ALA A 326 15.79 -23.66 18.49
N GLU A 327 16.87 -24.25 19.02
CA GLU A 327 17.54 -23.92 20.27
C GLU A 327 18.27 -22.56 20.24
N ASP A 328 18.63 -22.05 19.06
CA ASP A 328 19.42 -20.82 18.90
C ASP A 328 18.57 -19.55 18.81
N ILE A 329 17.23 -19.67 18.83
CA ILE A 329 16.33 -18.52 18.78
C ILE A 329 16.14 -17.96 20.19
N SER A 330 16.55 -16.71 20.37
CA SER A 330 16.25 -15.93 21.58
C SER A 330 14.74 -15.78 21.78
N ASN A 331 14.31 -15.75 23.04
CA ASN A 331 12.92 -15.49 23.40
C ASN A 331 12.38 -14.23 22.69
N VAL A 332 11.12 -14.27 22.28
CA VAL A 332 10.46 -13.13 21.66
C VAL A 332 10.47 -11.96 22.66
N PRO A 333 10.96 -10.77 22.27
CA PRO A 333 11.01 -9.63 23.17
C PRO A 333 9.63 -9.27 23.70
N GLY A 334 9.54 -8.85 24.96
CA GLY A 334 8.27 -8.46 25.57
C GLY A 334 7.60 -7.26 24.89
N SER A 335 8.35 -6.45 24.13
CA SER A 335 7.82 -5.35 23.32
C SER A 335 7.13 -5.80 22.03
N ALA A 336 7.25 -7.07 21.63
CA ALA A 336 6.76 -7.54 20.34
C ALA A 336 5.23 -7.47 20.24
N SER A 337 4.73 -6.67 19.30
CA SER A 337 3.33 -6.65 18.86
C SER A 337 3.12 -7.50 17.61
N SER A 338 4.13 -7.59 16.75
CA SER A 338 4.14 -8.42 15.54
C SER A 338 5.40 -9.28 15.48
N TYR A 339 5.26 -10.58 15.24
CA TYR A 339 6.39 -11.51 15.13
C TYR A 339 6.24 -12.44 13.92
N PHE A 340 7.27 -12.44 13.06
CA PHE A 340 7.34 -13.27 11.86
C PHE A 340 8.53 -14.20 11.97
N LEU A 341 8.28 -15.51 12.00
CA LEU A 341 9.32 -16.53 12.07
C LEU A 341 9.28 -17.41 10.83
N THR A 342 10.40 -17.46 10.12
CA THR A 342 10.54 -18.24 8.88
C THR A 342 11.78 -19.12 8.97
N PHE A 343 11.59 -20.43 8.85
CA PHE A 343 12.69 -21.38 8.67
C PHE A 343 12.81 -21.81 7.21
N GLN A 344 14.02 -21.74 6.68
CA GLN A 344 14.35 -22.24 5.35
C GLN A 344 14.93 -23.65 5.49
N GLY A 345 14.46 -24.58 4.66
CA GLY A 345 14.87 -25.99 4.68
C GLY A 345 13.70 -26.90 4.34
N ASP A 346 13.99 -28.17 4.12
CA ASP A 346 12.98 -29.17 3.72
C ASP A 346 12.12 -29.60 4.92
N ASP A 347 12.68 -29.61 6.13
CA ASP A 347 12.02 -30.09 7.35
C ASP A 347 11.59 -28.94 8.28
N PRO A 348 10.39 -29.00 8.88
CA PRO A 348 9.92 -27.99 9.83
C PRO A 348 10.72 -27.95 11.14
N ALA A 349 11.22 -26.77 11.51
CA ALA A 349 12.05 -26.59 12.70
C ALA A 349 11.23 -26.47 13.99
N TYR A 350 11.66 -27.17 15.04
CA TYR A 350 10.94 -27.17 16.33
C TYR A 350 10.82 -25.77 16.94
N VAL A 351 9.72 -25.48 17.60
CA VAL A 351 9.51 -24.22 18.34
C VAL A 351 9.28 -24.52 19.81
N ARG A 352 10.13 -23.99 20.70
CA ARG A 352 10.02 -24.24 22.14
C ARG A 352 8.78 -23.60 22.74
N ASN A 353 8.20 -24.27 23.74
CA ASN A 353 6.98 -23.83 24.43
C ASN A 353 7.10 -22.50 25.19
N ASP A 354 8.33 -22.08 25.52
CA ASP A 354 8.60 -20.86 26.28
C ASP A 354 8.90 -19.64 25.39
N LEU A 355 8.99 -19.82 24.07
CA LEU A 355 9.49 -18.81 23.13
C LEU A 355 8.72 -17.48 23.22
N PHE A 356 7.40 -17.54 23.41
CA PHE A 356 6.51 -16.36 23.41
C PHE A 356 6.15 -15.84 24.81
N GLN A 357 6.68 -16.44 25.88
CA GLN A 357 6.24 -16.13 27.26
C GLN A 357 6.41 -14.66 27.63
N LEU A 358 7.52 -14.03 27.22
CA LEU A 358 7.78 -12.62 27.49
C LEU A 358 6.83 -11.69 26.73
N ALA A 359 6.35 -12.11 25.55
CA ALA A 359 5.46 -11.33 24.69
C ALA A 359 3.96 -11.66 24.87
N SER A 360 3.62 -12.52 25.84
CA SER A 360 2.26 -13.02 26.12
C SER A 360 1.18 -11.93 26.15
N ASN A 361 1.49 -10.76 26.71
CA ASN A 361 0.55 -9.64 26.84
C ASN A 361 0.57 -8.65 25.67
N ASN A 362 1.54 -8.71 24.76
CA ASN A 362 1.71 -7.69 23.71
C ASN A 362 1.53 -8.23 22.30
N LEU A 363 1.82 -9.51 22.08
CA LEU A 363 1.79 -10.12 20.74
C LEU A 363 0.36 -10.17 20.20
N ARG A 364 0.18 -9.57 19.02
CA ARG A 364 -1.10 -9.45 18.31
C ARG A 364 -1.06 -10.06 16.91
N VAL A 365 0.08 -10.02 16.24
CA VAL A 365 0.29 -10.63 14.92
C VAL A 365 1.38 -11.68 15.00
N LEU A 366 1.07 -12.91 14.59
CA LEU A 366 2.03 -14.01 14.54
C LEU A 366 1.97 -14.71 13.19
N LYS A 367 3.15 -14.87 12.57
CA LYS A 367 3.35 -15.74 11.40
C LYS A 367 4.44 -16.75 11.69
N LEU A 368 4.13 -18.02 11.45
CA LEU A 368 5.06 -19.14 11.53
C LEU A 368 5.11 -19.85 10.18
N TYR A 369 6.30 -19.92 9.59
CA TYR A 369 6.56 -20.67 8.38
C TYR A 369 7.57 -21.79 8.65
N ASN A 370 7.21 -23.01 8.26
CA ASN A 370 8.04 -24.21 8.34
C ASN A 370 8.50 -24.50 9.79
N CYS A 371 7.54 -24.46 10.72
CA CYS A 371 7.76 -24.69 12.15
C CYS A 371 7.12 -26.01 12.60
N SER A 372 7.68 -26.68 13.60
CA SER A 372 7.07 -27.84 14.26
C SER A 372 6.80 -27.59 15.75
N PHE A 373 5.59 -27.92 16.20
CA PHE A 373 5.16 -27.78 17.59
C PHE A 373 3.90 -28.63 17.86
N THR A 374 3.51 -28.77 19.12
CA THR A 374 2.29 -29.52 19.49
C THR A 374 1.05 -28.66 19.23
N PHE A 375 0.18 -29.03 18.29
CA PHE A 375 -1.02 -28.23 17.96
C PHE A 375 -2.03 -28.14 19.10
N ALA A 376 -2.08 -29.15 19.97
CA ALA A 376 -2.96 -29.15 21.14
C ALA A 376 -2.51 -28.17 22.24
N SER A 377 -1.23 -27.80 22.25
CA SER A 377 -0.62 -26.91 23.24
C SER A 377 0.50 -26.09 22.57
N PRO A 378 0.15 -25.20 21.62
CA PRO A 378 1.13 -24.48 20.84
C PRO A 378 1.90 -23.48 21.72
N PRO A 379 3.14 -23.13 21.34
CA PRO A 379 4.02 -22.27 22.13
C PRO A 379 3.47 -20.86 22.35
N PHE A 380 2.53 -20.42 21.51
CA PHE A 380 1.88 -19.11 21.58
C PHE A 380 0.51 -19.15 22.31
N GLN A 381 0.17 -20.24 23.00
CA GLN A 381 -1.10 -20.33 23.76
C GLN A 381 -1.22 -19.28 24.88
N CYS A 382 -0.09 -18.75 25.38
CA CYS A 382 -0.06 -17.69 26.37
C CYS A 382 -0.33 -16.29 25.79
N CYS A 383 -0.37 -16.14 24.46
CA CYS A 383 -0.58 -14.86 23.79
C CYS A 383 -2.08 -14.53 23.71
N HIS A 384 -2.65 -14.03 24.81
CA HIS A 384 -4.10 -13.78 24.91
C HIS A 384 -4.60 -12.64 24.00
N ASN A 385 -3.70 -11.74 23.58
CA ASN A 385 -4.02 -10.61 22.71
C ASN A 385 -3.83 -10.90 21.22
N LEU A 386 -3.60 -12.17 20.84
CA LEU A 386 -3.40 -12.55 19.46
C LEU A 386 -4.67 -12.29 18.62
N ARG A 387 -4.51 -11.54 17.52
CA ARG A 387 -5.56 -11.13 16.58
C ARG A 387 -5.35 -11.67 15.18
N PHE A 388 -4.11 -11.90 14.79
CA PHE A 388 -3.74 -12.48 13.50
C PHE A 388 -2.82 -13.67 13.70
N LEU A 389 -3.20 -14.82 13.14
CA LEU A 389 -2.39 -16.03 13.16
C LEU A 389 -2.26 -16.59 11.74
N TRP A 390 -1.02 -16.71 11.27
CA TRP A 390 -0.68 -17.39 10.02
C TRP A 390 0.24 -18.59 10.32
N LEU A 391 -0.21 -19.78 9.96
CA LEU A 391 0.61 -21.01 9.98
C LEU A 391 0.79 -21.55 8.56
N ASP A 392 2.04 -21.75 8.16
CA ASP A 392 2.39 -22.17 6.81
C ASP A 392 3.43 -23.29 6.84
N HIS A 393 3.18 -24.40 6.15
CA HIS A 393 4.05 -25.59 6.16
C HIS A 393 4.45 -26.04 7.58
N CYS A 394 3.56 -25.89 8.56
CA CYS A 394 3.85 -26.25 9.94
C CYS A 394 3.51 -27.73 10.21
N ALA A 395 4.24 -28.36 11.13
CA ALA A 395 4.06 -29.77 11.47
C ALA A 395 3.70 -29.98 12.95
N ASN A 396 2.77 -30.92 13.19
CA ASN A 396 2.41 -31.33 14.54
C ASN A 396 3.45 -32.33 15.09
N THR A 397 4.04 -32.04 16.24
CA THR A 397 4.94 -32.99 16.93
C THR A 397 4.17 -34.00 17.80
N GLY A 398 2.88 -33.78 18.03
CA GLY A 398 2.02 -34.66 18.82
C GLY A 398 1.45 -35.84 18.03
N LYS A 399 1.11 -36.93 18.73
CA LYS A 399 0.64 -38.18 18.10
C LYS A 399 -0.69 -38.06 17.33
N LYS A 400 -1.63 -37.21 17.79
CA LYS A 400 -2.87 -36.74 17.11
C LYS A 400 -3.41 -35.48 17.79
N GLN A 401 -4.03 -34.56 17.05
CA GLN A 401 -4.71 -33.39 17.63
C GLN A 401 -6.06 -33.81 18.24
N SER A 402 -6.15 -33.83 19.57
CA SER A 402 -7.38 -34.17 20.32
C SER A 402 -8.07 -32.96 20.96
N GLY A 403 -7.60 -31.75 20.63
CA GLY A 403 -8.02 -30.47 21.20
C GLY A 403 -7.05 -29.36 20.77
N GLY A 404 -7.24 -28.14 21.27
CA GLY A 404 -6.33 -27.02 21.05
C GLY A 404 -6.81 -25.75 21.74
N PRO A 405 -5.93 -24.75 21.94
CA PRO A 405 -6.35 -23.48 22.50
C PRO A 405 -7.34 -22.77 21.57
N SER A 406 -8.27 -22.03 22.17
CA SER A 406 -9.19 -21.16 21.43
C SER A 406 -8.71 -19.72 21.57
N PHE A 407 -8.31 -19.12 20.45
CA PHE A 407 -7.88 -17.72 20.39
C PHE A 407 -9.11 -16.82 20.22
N LEU A 408 -9.77 -16.47 21.33
CA LEU A 408 -11.05 -15.75 21.32
C LEU A 408 -10.97 -14.34 20.69
N ASN A 409 -9.78 -13.74 20.72
CA ASN A 409 -9.53 -12.40 20.17
C ASN A 409 -9.07 -12.42 18.70
N LEU A 410 -9.02 -13.60 18.08
CA LEU A 410 -8.56 -13.74 16.71
C LEU A 410 -9.56 -13.11 15.74
N LEU A 411 -9.05 -12.21 14.89
CA LEU A 411 -9.77 -11.58 13.80
C LEU A 411 -9.45 -12.26 12.46
N VAL A 412 -8.24 -12.79 12.34
CA VAL A 412 -7.72 -13.38 11.10
C VAL A 412 -6.99 -14.68 11.39
N LEU A 413 -7.38 -15.74 10.68
CA LEU A 413 -6.74 -17.03 10.73
C LEU A 413 -6.39 -17.47 9.31
N ASP A 414 -5.10 -17.67 9.03
CA ASP A 414 -4.61 -18.15 7.75
C ASP A 414 -3.78 -19.43 7.95
N ILE A 415 -4.25 -20.55 7.39
CA ILE A 415 -3.60 -21.85 7.54
C ILE A 415 -3.30 -22.42 6.15
N ARG A 416 -2.01 -22.64 5.86
CA ARG A 416 -1.55 -23.09 4.54
C ARG A 416 -0.67 -24.32 4.68
N PHE A 417 -0.95 -25.33 3.85
CA PHE A 417 -0.14 -26.55 3.72
C PHE A 417 0.31 -27.14 5.06
N THR A 418 -0.56 -27.04 6.06
CA THR A 418 -0.33 -27.42 7.44
C THR A 418 -1.39 -28.46 7.78
N ASP A 419 -1.00 -29.62 8.29
CA ASP A 419 -1.92 -30.72 8.64
C ASP A 419 -2.69 -30.42 9.94
N TYR A 420 -3.31 -29.24 9.98
CA TYR A 420 -4.05 -28.71 11.10
C TYR A 420 -5.49 -29.21 11.04
N VAL A 421 -5.97 -29.84 12.12
CA VAL A 421 -7.33 -30.35 12.18
C VAL A 421 -8.25 -29.28 12.74
N PHE A 422 -9.13 -28.76 11.89
CA PHE A 422 -10.18 -27.84 12.31
C PHE A 422 -11.27 -28.58 13.11
N LEU A 423 -11.15 -28.55 14.44
CA LEU A 423 -12.20 -29.06 15.32
C LEU A 423 -13.35 -28.03 15.39
N PRO A 424 -14.61 -28.44 15.15
CA PRO A 424 -15.75 -27.52 15.16
C PRO A 424 -15.82 -26.66 16.41
N GLN A 425 -15.66 -27.28 17.59
CA GLN A 425 -15.73 -26.59 18.88
C GLN A 425 -14.69 -25.46 19.01
N MET A 426 -13.50 -25.61 18.40
CA MET A 426 -12.47 -24.57 18.43
C MET A 426 -12.87 -23.38 17.56
N ILE A 427 -13.41 -23.65 16.37
CA ILE A 427 -13.81 -22.61 15.42
C ILE A 427 -15.02 -21.86 15.96
N GLU A 428 -16.01 -22.55 16.50
CA GLU A 428 -17.21 -21.92 17.08
C GLU A 428 -16.91 -20.94 18.23
N LEU A 429 -15.78 -21.12 18.93
CA LEU A 429 -15.34 -20.22 20.00
C LEU A 429 -14.63 -18.96 19.47
N MET A 430 -14.19 -18.94 18.22
CA MET A 430 -13.53 -17.77 17.60
C MET A 430 -14.57 -16.76 17.08
N THR A 431 -15.48 -16.31 17.94
CA THR A 431 -16.63 -15.47 17.55
C THR A 431 -16.26 -14.09 16.99
N ASN A 432 -15.00 -13.67 17.16
CA ASN A 432 -14.47 -12.43 16.62
C ASN A 432 -13.83 -12.57 15.23
N LEU A 433 -13.75 -13.80 14.69
CA LEU A 433 -13.11 -14.07 13.42
C LEU A 433 -13.86 -13.38 12.28
N ARG A 434 -13.13 -12.59 11.50
CA ARG A 434 -13.62 -11.85 10.32
C ARG A 434 -13.10 -12.43 9.02
N GLU A 435 -11.89 -12.97 9.04
CA GLU A 435 -11.27 -13.59 7.87
C GLU A 435 -10.69 -14.96 8.23
N LEU A 436 -11.07 -15.98 7.47
CA LEU A 436 -10.50 -17.31 7.56
C LEU A 436 -10.07 -17.78 6.17
N ASN A 437 -8.77 -18.00 6.03
CA ASN A 437 -8.15 -18.51 4.84
C ASN A 437 -7.55 -19.89 5.11
N THR A 438 -7.84 -20.84 4.22
CA THR A 438 -7.18 -22.13 4.19
C THR A 438 -6.65 -22.39 2.78
N LYS A 439 -5.45 -22.96 2.70
CA LYS A 439 -4.82 -23.33 1.44
C LYS A 439 -4.17 -24.70 1.54
N GLY A 440 -4.61 -25.68 0.76
CA GLY A 440 -4.03 -27.02 0.82
C GLY A 440 -4.32 -27.75 2.14
N VAL A 441 -5.41 -27.41 2.83
CA VAL A 441 -5.79 -27.99 4.13
C VAL A 441 -7.22 -28.53 4.08
N SER A 442 -7.47 -29.63 4.79
CA SER A 442 -8.83 -30.16 4.94
C SER A 442 -9.62 -29.34 5.96
N TRP A 443 -10.73 -28.76 5.50
CA TRP A 443 -11.63 -27.87 6.26
C TRP A 443 -13.03 -28.49 6.45
N LYS A 444 -13.35 -29.56 5.71
CA LYS A 444 -14.66 -30.23 5.73
C LYS A 444 -15.16 -30.60 7.13
N PRO A 445 -14.34 -31.09 8.08
CA PRO A 445 -14.81 -31.41 9.43
C PRO A 445 -15.44 -30.22 10.17
N ALA A 446 -15.00 -28.99 9.86
CA ALA A 446 -15.50 -27.78 10.48
C ALA A 446 -16.57 -27.04 9.66
N SER A 447 -16.92 -27.50 8.45
CA SER A 447 -17.88 -26.87 7.48
C SER A 447 -19.22 -26.37 8.07
N HIS A 448 -19.69 -26.93 9.18
CA HIS A 448 -20.90 -26.45 9.87
C HIS A 448 -20.65 -25.35 10.90
N ALA A 449 -19.43 -25.24 11.45
CA ALA A 449 -19.06 -24.29 12.50
C ALA A 449 -19.07 -22.84 12.01
N TRP A 450 -18.78 -22.61 10.73
CA TRP A 450 -18.76 -21.31 10.06
C TRP A 450 -20.09 -20.57 10.21
N LYS A 451 -21.22 -21.29 10.24
CA LYS A 451 -22.56 -20.73 10.45
C LYS A 451 -22.71 -20.02 11.80
N LYS A 452 -21.88 -20.36 12.79
CA LYS A 452 -21.87 -19.69 14.10
C LYS A 452 -20.97 -18.46 14.13
N LEU A 453 -20.15 -18.24 13.09
CA LEU A 453 -19.24 -17.09 12.99
C LEU A 453 -19.96 -15.87 12.40
N GLN A 454 -20.78 -15.21 13.22
CA GLN A 454 -21.61 -14.09 12.79
C GLN A 454 -20.81 -12.87 12.29
N LYS A 455 -19.52 -12.75 12.66
CA LYS A 455 -18.64 -11.66 12.22
C LYS A 455 -17.78 -12.02 11.00
N LEU A 456 -17.89 -13.24 10.47
CA LEU A 456 -17.08 -13.68 9.35
C LEU A 456 -17.50 -12.94 8.08
N GLN A 457 -16.56 -12.21 7.48
CA GLN A 457 -16.74 -11.42 6.26
C GLN A 457 -16.03 -12.06 5.06
N LYS A 458 -14.91 -12.76 5.29
CA LYS A 458 -14.11 -13.35 4.23
C LYS A 458 -13.80 -14.80 4.53
N LEU A 459 -14.13 -15.66 3.57
CA LEU A 459 -13.92 -17.09 3.61
C LEU A 459 -13.18 -17.54 2.36
N ARG A 460 -11.94 -17.98 2.50
CA ARG A 460 -11.17 -18.58 1.40
C ARG A 460 -10.78 -20.00 1.75
N LEU A 461 -11.25 -20.95 0.96
CA LEU A 461 -10.98 -22.37 1.10
C LEU A 461 -10.40 -22.83 -0.22
N THR A 462 -9.08 -22.84 -0.34
CA THR A 462 -8.41 -23.00 -1.64
C THR A 462 -7.51 -24.22 -1.67
N GLU A 463 -7.33 -24.80 -2.86
CA GLU A 463 -6.40 -25.92 -3.12
C GLU A 463 -6.58 -27.13 -2.18
N SER A 464 -7.79 -27.35 -1.64
CA SER A 464 -8.07 -28.51 -0.78
C SER A 464 -8.41 -29.76 -1.57
N SER A 465 -8.12 -30.91 -0.98
CA SER A 465 -8.61 -32.22 -1.44
C SER A 465 -10.06 -32.52 -1.02
N ASP A 466 -10.68 -31.63 -0.22
CA ASP A 466 -12.07 -31.78 0.20
C ASP A 466 -13.06 -31.51 -0.96
N VAL A 467 -14.13 -32.32 -1.03
CA VAL A 467 -15.24 -32.15 -1.98
C VAL A 467 -16.17 -31.03 -1.50
N VAL A 468 -16.45 -30.07 -2.38
CA VAL A 468 -17.39 -28.98 -2.11
C VAL A 468 -18.81 -29.44 -2.46
N THR A 469 -19.69 -29.47 -1.47
CA THR A 469 -21.13 -29.75 -1.66
C THR A 469 -21.96 -28.47 -1.48
N VAL A 470 -23.21 -28.48 -1.96
CA VAL A 470 -24.16 -27.35 -1.84
C VAL A 470 -24.35 -26.91 -0.37
N ASP A 471 -24.31 -27.86 0.56
CA ASP A 471 -24.46 -27.60 2.01
C ASP A 471 -23.16 -27.22 2.72
N SER A 472 -22.00 -27.36 2.06
CA SER A 472 -20.69 -27.11 2.67
C SER A 472 -20.50 -25.64 3.08
N CYS A 473 -21.13 -24.72 2.37
CA CYS A 473 -21.08 -23.26 2.59
C CYS A 473 -22.41 -22.60 2.20
N SER A 474 -23.53 -22.94 2.85
CA SER A 474 -24.83 -22.33 2.54
C SER A 474 -24.84 -20.82 2.88
N SER A 475 -24.92 -19.98 1.84
CA SER A 475 -24.93 -18.51 1.96
C SER A 475 -26.07 -17.98 2.84
N VAL A 476 -27.18 -18.71 2.96
CA VAL A 476 -28.34 -18.36 3.79
C VAL A 476 -27.97 -18.16 5.28
N ASP A 477 -26.93 -18.84 5.76
CA ASP A 477 -26.54 -18.84 7.17
C ASP A 477 -25.38 -17.87 7.49
N MET A 478 -24.78 -17.23 6.48
CA MET A 478 -23.60 -16.36 6.61
C MET A 478 -23.89 -14.95 6.09
N MET A 479 -24.83 -14.26 6.74
CA MET A 479 -25.40 -12.99 6.25
C MET A 479 -24.39 -11.84 6.07
N ASN A 480 -23.23 -11.89 6.73
CA ASN A 480 -22.19 -10.85 6.65
C ASN A 480 -21.02 -11.23 5.72
N LEU A 481 -21.12 -12.34 4.99
CA LEU A 481 -20.05 -12.80 4.11
C LEU A 481 -19.97 -11.96 2.84
N GLU A 482 -18.88 -11.22 2.68
CA GLU A 482 -18.57 -10.36 1.54
C GLU A 482 -17.78 -11.09 0.46
N LEU A 483 -16.99 -12.10 0.84
CA LEU A 483 -16.14 -12.87 -0.07
C LEU A 483 -16.14 -14.35 0.28
N LEU A 484 -16.46 -15.18 -0.71
CA LEU A 484 -16.30 -16.62 -0.70
C LEU A 484 -15.41 -17.05 -1.87
N ASP A 485 -14.24 -17.61 -1.56
CA ASP A 485 -13.32 -18.16 -2.55
C ASP A 485 -13.16 -19.66 -2.32
N LEU A 486 -13.57 -20.46 -3.30
CA LEU A 486 -13.46 -21.93 -3.30
C LEU A 486 -12.56 -22.43 -4.44
N SER A 487 -11.66 -21.58 -4.94
CA SER A 487 -10.82 -21.89 -6.09
C SER A 487 -9.81 -23.01 -5.83
N GLY A 488 -9.50 -23.80 -6.86
CA GLY A 488 -8.48 -24.86 -6.78
C GLY A 488 -8.87 -26.11 -6.00
N ASN A 489 -10.10 -26.21 -5.48
CA ASN A 489 -10.59 -27.44 -4.86
C ASN A 489 -10.94 -28.51 -5.91
N THR A 490 -10.69 -29.77 -5.56
CA THR A 490 -10.65 -30.86 -6.55
C THR A 490 -12.00 -31.30 -7.13
N HIS A 491 -13.14 -31.02 -6.49
CA HIS A 491 -14.47 -31.40 -7.01
C HIS A 491 -15.61 -30.46 -6.54
N LEU A 492 -16.33 -29.86 -7.49
CA LEU A 492 -17.64 -29.21 -7.32
C LEU A 492 -18.72 -30.19 -7.80
N GLU A 493 -19.63 -30.63 -6.94
CA GLU A 493 -20.81 -31.39 -7.40
C GLU A 493 -21.80 -30.44 -8.10
N HIS A 494 -21.94 -30.56 -9.42
CA HIS A 494 -23.07 -30.00 -10.15
C HIS A 494 -24.30 -30.89 -9.96
N TYR A 495 -25.37 -30.33 -9.38
CA TYR A 495 -26.67 -31.02 -9.31
C TYR A 495 -27.39 -30.91 -10.67
N HIS A 496 -27.66 -32.05 -11.31
CA HIS A 496 -28.74 -32.16 -12.28
C HIS A 496 -30.03 -32.41 -11.49
N PRO A 497 -31.05 -31.52 -11.57
CA PRO A 497 -32.34 -31.84 -10.98
C PRO A 497 -32.96 -32.99 -11.78
N GLN A 498 -33.11 -34.14 -11.14
CA GLN A 498 -34.01 -35.17 -11.64
C GLN A 498 -35.43 -34.72 -11.34
N GLU A 499 -36.17 -34.40 -12.41
CA GLU A 499 -37.62 -34.26 -12.39
C GLU A 499 -38.23 -35.58 -11.87
N ALA A 500 -39.12 -35.47 -10.88
CA ALA A 500 -40.09 -36.48 -10.50
C ALA A 500 -41.44 -35.80 -10.26
#